data_AF-A0A254RKP6-F1
#
_entry.id   AF-A0A254RKP6-F1
#
_cell.length_a   1.000
_cell.length_b   1.000
_cell.length_c   1.000
_cell.angle_alpha   90.00
_cell.angle_beta   90.00
_cell.angle_gamma   90.00
#
_symmetry.space_group_name_H-M   'P 1'
#
loop_
_entity.id
_entity.type
_entity.pdbx_description
1 polymer ?
#
loop_
_entity_poly.entity_id
_entity_poly.type
_entity_poly.pdbx_seq_one_letter_code
_entity_poly.pdbx_strand_id
1 'polypeptide(L)'
;MANPFWAKVSFSDFIKHFRKMTDDQIVADIKESMDVLEDAISDGTSFGAFLVRISQERIKLRGEVNRANALAGHEKAGHEIRNPRPPKPQPKFPSKEDLYDFCAESSLDESLAREWFEITLSRGGKTREGTIIENWKGAVTRYVEARLKNIEKATK
;
A
#
# COMPACT_ATOMS: atom_id res chain seq x y z
N MET A 1 5.44 -8.35 -7.94
CA MET A 1 5.15 -8.64 -6.52
C MET A 1 6.46 -8.58 -5.75
N ALA A 2 6.52 -7.87 -4.63
CA ALA A 2 7.70 -7.92 -3.78
C ALA A 2 7.80 -9.33 -3.20
N ASN A 3 8.95 -10.00 -3.38
CA ASN A 3 9.16 -11.33 -2.78
C ASN A 3 8.86 -11.24 -1.28
N PRO A 4 8.05 -12.17 -0.74
CA PRO A 4 7.73 -12.15 0.67
C PRO A 4 9.02 -12.21 1.50
N PHE A 5 9.05 -11.45 2.59
CA PHE A 5 10.25 -11.22 3.39
C PHE A 5 10.87 -12.53 3.94
N TRP A 6 10.05 -13.57 4.12
CA TRP A 6 10.43 -14.87 4.66
C TRP A 6 11.21 -15.70 3.62
N ALA A 7 11.12 -15.35 2.34
CA ALA A 7 11.91 -15.94 1.26
C ALA A 7 13.40 -15.53 1.27
N LYS A 8 13.86 -14.77 2.29
CA LYS A 8 15.25 -14.34 2.45
C LYS A 8 16.00 -15.08 3.57
N VAL A 9 15.48 -16.23 4.01
CA VAL A 9 16.22 -17.15 4.88
C VAL A 9 17.10 -18.03 4.00
N SER A 10 18.30 -18.37 4.50
CA SER A 10 19.26 -19.13 3.71
C SER A 10 18.78 -20.57 3.56
N PHE A 11 18.97 -21.18 2.38
CA PHE A 11 18.70 -22.61 2.20
C PHE A 11 19.48 -23.48 3.20
N SER A 12 20.62 -23.00 3.72
CA SER A 12 21.34 -23.68 4.79
C SER A 12 20.57 -23.76 6.10
N ASP A 13 19.76 -22.77 6.46
CA ASP A 13 18.96 -22.81 7.69
C ASP A 13 17.82 -23.83 7.57
N PHE A 14 17.18 -23.89 6.39
CA PHE A 14 16.21 -24.92 6.04
C PHE A 14 16.83 -26.33 6.18
N ILE A 15 17.97 -26.57 5.54
CA ILE A 15 18.64 -27.87 5.56
C ILE A 15 19.04 -28.26 6.99
N LYS A 16 19.60 -27.35 7.78
CA LYS A 16 20.01 -27.64 9.16
C LYS A 16 18.81 -27.91 10.08
N HIS A 17 17.68 -27.23 9.87
CA HIS A 17 16.47 -27.43 10.67
C HIS A 17 15.91 -28.83 10.51
N PHE A 18 15.77 -29.30 9.26
CA PHE A 18 15.15 -30.60 8.99
C PHE A 18 16.13 -31.79 9.11
N ARG A 19 17.45 -31.59 8.95
CA ARG A 19 18.45 -32.69 9.10
C ARG A 19 18.53 -33.29 10.50
N LYS A 20 18.06 -32.59 11.53
CA LYS A 20 18.02 -33.07 12.92
C LYS A 20 16.69 -33.73 13.29
N MET A 21 15.75 -33.83 12.35
CA MET A 21 14.40 -34.35 12.56
C MET A 21 14.22 -35.69 11.83
N THR A 22 13.30 -36.49 12.33
CA THR A 22 12.80 -37.69 11.63
C THR A 22 11.76 -37.31 10.57
N ASP A 23 11.51 -38.18 9.60
CA ASP A 23 10.54 -37.92 8.52
C ASP A 23 9.14 -37.55 9.04
N ASP A 24 8.66 -38.22 10.09
CA ASP A 24 7.36 -37.91 10.70
C ASP A 24 7.34 -36.52 11.35
N GLN A 25 8.45 -36.13 12.00
CA GLN A 25 8.61 -34.80 12.58
C GLN A 25 8.68 -33.71 11.51
N ILE A 26 9.33 -34.00 10.37
CA ILE A 26 9.38 -33.09 9.23
C ILE A 26 7.98 -32.82 8.69
N VAL A 27 7.17 -33.88 8.50
CA VAL A 27 5.80 -33.74 7.98
C VAL A 27 4.92 -32.93 8.94
N ALA A 28 5.05 -33.15 10.25
CA ALA A 28 4.32 -32.38 11.25
C ALA A 28 4.75 -30.90 11.27
N ASP A 29 6.05 -30.63 11.27
CA ASP A 29 6.62 -29.27 11.29
C ASP A 29 6.25 -28.49 10.02
N ILE A 30 6.20 -29.13 8.85
CA ILE A 30 5.77 -28.48 7.61
C ILE A 30 4.31 -28.03 7.71
N LYS A 31 3.40 -28.87 8.23
CA LYS A 31 1.98 -28.51 8.38
C LYS A 31 1.80 -27.34 9.35
N GLU A 32 2.44 -27.43 10.52
CA GLU A 32 2.42 -26.33 11.49
C GLU A 32 3.05 -25.05 10.91
N SER A 33 4.11 -25.18 10.12
CA SER A 33 4.75 -24.04 9.46
C SER A 33 3.84 -23.34 8.46
N MET A 34 2.92 -24.07 7.80
CA MET A 34 1.95 -23.46 6.88
C MET A 34 0.97 -22.56 7.64
N ASP A 35 0.38 -23.08 8.71
CA ASP A 35 -0.57 -22.34 9.54
C ASP A 35 0.10 -21.11 10.17
N VAL A 36 1.30 -21.29 10.70
CA VAL A 36 2.07 -20.20 11.32
C VAL A 36 2.44 -19.09 10.33
N LEU A 37 2.75 -19.44 9.08
CA LEU A 37 3.05 -18.45 8.04
C LEU A 37 1.79 -17.70 7.57
N GLU A 38 0.63 -18.37 7.55
CA GLU A 38 -0.66 -17.76 7.22
C GLU A 38 -1.10 -16.79 8.31
N ASP A 39 -1.04 -17.21 9.58
CA ASP A 39 -1.45 -16.42 10.74
C ASP A 39 -0.37 -15.44 11.23
N ALA A 40 0.82 -15.47 10.63
CA ALA A 40 1.99 -14.68 11.01
C ALA A 40 2.34 -14.79 12.52
N ILE A 41 2.21 -16.01 13.05
CA ILE A 41 2.53 -16.34 14.44
C ILE A 41 4.05 -16.47 14.61
N SER A 42 4.62 -15.99 15.72
CA SER A 42 6.08 -15.95 15.92
C SER A 42 6.57 -16.58 17.23
N ASP A 43 5.67 -17.11 18.05
CA ASP A 43 5.96 -17.70 19.37
C ASP A 43 6.10 -19.24 19.33
N GLY A 44 5.79 -19.88 18.20
CA GLY A 44 5.91 -21.32 18.00
C GLY A 44 7.35 -21.83 17.78
N THR A 45 7.48 -23.15 17.73
CA THR A 45 8.78 -23.84 17.53
C THR A 45 8.99 -24.35 16.11
N SER A 46 7.98 -24.28 15.24
CA SER A 46 8.06 -24.70 13.85
C SER A 46 9.04 -23.86 13.03
N PHE A 47 9.47 -24.38 11.88
CA PHE A 47 10.27 -23.59 10.95
C PHE A 47 9.56 -22.30 10.53
N GLY A 48 8.24 -22.35 10.30
CA GLY A 48 7.41 -21.19 9.99
C GLY A 48 7.49 -20.10 11.05
N ALA A 49 7.39 -20.44 12.34
CA ALA A 49 7.49 -19.47 13.43
C ALA A 49 8.86 -18.77 13.45
N PHE A 50 9.92 -19.53 13.21
CA PHE A 50 11.27 -18.99 13.05
C PHE A 50 11.35 -17.99 11.89
N LEU A 51 10.75 -18.31 10.72
CA LEU A 51 10.73 -17.42 9.56
C LEU A 51 10.00 -16.10 9.86
N VAL A 52 8.84 -16.17 10.53
CA VAL A 52 8.06 -14.99 10.93
C VAL A 52 8.87 -14.11 11.89
N ARG A 53 9.48 -14.70 12.94
CA ARG A 53 10.28 -13.96 13.92
C ARG A 53 11.46 -13.22 13.27
N ILE A 54 12.24 -13.91 12.44
CA ILE A 54 13.40 -13.31 11.75
C ILE A 54 12.97 -12.14 10.84
N SER A 55 11.79 -12.24 10.25
CA SER A 55 11.25 -11.13 9.49
C SER A 55 10.95 -9.91 10.35
N GLN A 56 10.21 -10.10 11.43
CA GLN A 56 9.80 -9.01 12.32
C GLN A 56 11.04 -8.27 12.86
N GLU A 57 12.08 -9.03 13.25
CA GLU A 57 13.38 -8.47 13.66
C GLU A 57 14.03 -7.65 12.55
N ARG A 58 14.07 -8.15 11.31
CA ARG A 58 14.63 -7.41 10.17
C ARG A 58 13.84 -6.15 9.84
N ILE A 59 12.51 -6.19 9.92
CA ILE A 59 11.65 -5.02 9.72
C ILE A 59 11.95 -3.98 10.80
N LYS A 60 12.05 -4.40 12.06
CA LYS A 60 12.39 -3.53 13.18
C LYS A 60 13.77 -2.89 13.00
N LEU A 61 14.80 -3.67 12.66
CA LEU A 61 16.16 -3.19 12.39
C LEU A 61 16.20 -2.21 11.21
N ARG A 62 15.47 -2.49 10.13
CA ARG A 62 15.35 -1.53 9.00
C ARG A 62 14.66 -0.24 9.44
N GLY A 63 13.63 -0.33 10.28
CA GLY A 63 12.97 0.83 10.87
C GLY A 63 13.94 1.65 11.72
N GLU A 64 14.78 1.00 12.52
CA GLU A 64 15.81 1.65 13.35
C GLU A 64 16.89 2.31 12.50
N VAL A 65 17.41 1.63 11.48
CA VAL A 65 18.40 2.18 10.54
C VAL A 65 17.83 3.36 9.77
N ASN A 66 16.59 3.28 9.29
CA ASN A 66 15.93 4.39 8.62
C ASN A 66 15.72 5.59 9.55
N ARG A 67 15.33 5.34 10.81
CA ARG A 67 15.24 6.39 11.84
C ARG A 67 16.61 7.03 12.12
N ALA A 68 17.65 6.21 12.29
CA ALA A 68 19.01 6.68 12.53
C ALA A 68 19.57 7.47 11.34
N ASN A 69 19.33 7.03 10.11
CA ASN A 69 19.74 7.75 8.90
C ASN A 69 18.95 9.05 8.71
N ALA A 70 17.67 9.10 9.07
CA ALA A 70 16.91 10.34 9.11
C ALA A 70 17.52 11.33 10.13
N LEU A 71 17.82 10.87 11.35
CA LEU A 71 18.47 11.68 12.39
C LEU A 71 19.88 12.16 11.98
N ALA A 72 20.70 11.28 11.40
CA ALA A 72 22.05 11.62 10.94
C ALA A 72 22.04 12.54 9.70
N GLY A 73 21.04 12.41 8.84
CA GLY A 73 20.79 13.34 7.73
C GLY A 73 20.39 14.74 8.22
N HIS A 74 19.66 14.83 9.33
CA HIS A 74 19.35 16.08 10.01
C HIS A 74 20.62 16.79 10.54
N GLU A 75 21.54 16.07 11.19
CA GLU A 75 22.80 16.66 11.69
C GLU A 75 23.73 17.16 10.57
N LYS A 76 23.87 16.41 9.47
CA LYS A 76 24.79 16.78 8.37
C LYS A 76 24.32 17.97 7.51
N ALA A 77 23.02 18.24 7.48
CA ALA A 77 22.46 19.28 6.62
C ALA A 77 22.29 20.64 7.30
N GLY A 78 22.63 20.78 8.60
CA GLY A 78 22.43 22.03 9.35
C GLY A 78 20.97 22.51 9.40
N HIS A 79 20.02 21.63 9.06
CA HIS A 79 18.61 21.93 9.10
C HIS A 79 18.10 21.66 10.51
N GLU A 80 17.75 22.74 11.23
CA GLU A 80 16.91 22.66 12.43
C GLU A 80 15.80 21.64 12.21
N ILE A 81 15.51 20.84 13.23
CA ILE A 81 14.35 19.96 13.28
C ILE A 81 13.13 20.88 13.16
N ARG A 82 12.70 21.17 11.93
CA ARG A 82 11.38 21.71 11.69
C ARG A 82 10.45 20.67 12.27
N ASN A 83 9.73 21.06 13.33
CA ASN A 83 8.57 20.32 13.84
C ASN A 83 7.88 19.65 12.65
N PRO A 84 7.53 18.36 12.73
CA PRO A 84 6.88 17.67 11.63
C PRO A 84 5.77 18.58 11.16
N ARG A 85 5.90 19.06 9.90
CA ARG A 85 4.92 19.98 9.35
C ARG A 85 3.57 19.31 9.61
N PRO A 86 2.61 19.98 10.28
CA PRO A 86 1.33 19.35 10.57
C PRO A 86 0.85 18.69 9.29
N PRO A 87 0.33 17.45 9.35
CA PRO A 87 -0.06 16.73 8.15
C PRO A 87 -0.86 17.71 7.30
N LYS A 88 -0.38 17.96 6.06
CA LYS A 88 -1.10 18.85 5.14
C LYS A 88 -2.55 18.37 5.19
N PRO A 89 -3.52 19.26 5.47
CA PRO A 89 -4.92 18.87 5.49
C PRO A 89 -5.16 18.10 4.19
N GLN A 90 -5.59 16.84 4.31
CA GLN A 90 -5.83 16.03 3.12
C GLN A 90 -6.84 16.82 2.28
N PRO A 91 -6.58 17.04 0.98
CA PRO A 91 -7.54 17.72 0.13
C PRO A 91 -8.85 16.97 0.24
N LYS A 92 -9.87 17.64 0.79
CA LYS A 92 -11.18 17.05 1.03
C LYS A 92 -11.71 16.65 -0.34
N PHE A 93 -12.03 15.36 -0.51
CA PHE A 93 -12.76 14.91 -1.69
C PHE A 93 -14.03 15.76 -1.82
N PRO A 94 -14.39 16.25 -3.01
CA PRO A 94 -15.48 17.21 -3.16
C PRO A 94 -16.78 16.65 -2.60
N SER A 95 -17.63 17.54 -2.09
CA SER A 95 -19.04 17.21 -1.91
C SER A 95 -19.73 17.11 -3.27
N LYS A 96 -20.96 16.60 -3.26
CA LYS A 96 -21.80 16.56 -4.47
C LYS A 96 -22.13 17.96 -4.98
N GLU A 97 -22.30 18.92 -4.08
CA GLU A 97 -22.55 20.33 -4.39
C GLU A 97 -21.33 20.96 -5.06
N ASP A 98 -20.12 20.76 -4.50
CA ASP A 98 -18.86 21.26 -5.08
C ASP A 98 -18.65 20.76 -6.52
N LEU A 99 -19.04 19.50 -6.79
CA LEU A 99 -18.96 18.91 -8.11
C LEU A 99 -19.90 19.61 -9.10
N TYR A 100 -21.15 19.83 -8.71
CA TYR A 100 -22.15 20.45 -9.58
C TYR A 100 -21.85 21.91 -9.87
N ASP A 101 -21.43 22.67 -8.86
CA ASP A 101 -20.99 24.05 -9.05
C ASP A 101 -19.82 24.11 -10.04
N PHE A 102 -18.84 23.22 -9.90
CA PHE A 102 -17.71 23.15 -10.83
C PHE A 102 -18.12 22.72 -12.24
N CYS A 103 -19.06 21.79 -12.38
CA CYS A 103 -19.56 21.37 -13.70
C CYS A 103 -20.27 22.52 -14.42
N ALA A 104 -21.08 23.29 -13.69
CA ALA A 104 -21.74 24.48 -14.21
C ALA A 104 -20.71 25.56 -14.61
N GLU A 105 -19.74 25.86 -13.74
CA GLU A 105 -18.66 26.83 -14.02
C GLU A 105 -17.81 26.44 -15.23
N SER A 106 -17.49 25.15 -15.36
CA SER A 106 -16.55 24.65 -16.38
C SER A 106 -17.23 24.10 -17.63
N SER A 107 -18.57 24.22 -17.72
CA SER A 107 -19.37 23.66 -18.81
C SER A 107 -19.08 22.17 -19.07
N LEU A 108 -18.93 21.38 -18.00
CA LEU A 108 -18.72 19.93 -18.08
C LEU A 108 -20.06 19.20 -18.13
N ASP A 109 -20.09 18.05 -18.81
CA ASP A 109 -21.24 17.15 -18.80
C ASP A 109 -21.48 16.60 -17.38
N GLU A 110 -22.58 17.03 -16.76
CA GLU A 110 -22.93 16.70 -15.38
C GLU A 110 -23.16 15.20 -15.19
N SER A 111 -23.72 14.51 -16.19
CA SER A 111 -23.99 13.07 -16.12
C SER A 111 -22.69 12.28 -16.04
N LEU A 112 -21.71 12.63 -16.88
CA LEU A 112 -20.39 12.00 -16.88
C LEU A 112 -19.56 12.38 -15.65
N ALA A 113 -19.69 13.61 -15.17
CA ALA A 113 -19.04 14.03 -13.93
C ALA A 113 -19.61 13.29 -12.71
N ARG A 114 -20.92 13.03 -12.70
CA ARG A 114 -21.58 12.20 -11.68
C ARG A 114 -21.13 10.75 -11.74
N GLU A 115 -21.02 10.16 -12.95
CA GLU A 115 -20.47 8.81 -13.15
C GLU A 115 -19.07 8.71 -12.51
N TRP A 116 -18.19 9.68 -12.82
CA TRP A 116 -16.86 9.76 -12.21
C TRP A 116 -16.91 9.83 -10.69
N PHE A 117 -17.79 10.67 -10.15
CA PHE A 117 -17.90 10.89 -8.71
C PHE A 117 -18.34 9.63 -7.97
N GLU A 118 -19.34 8.92 -8.49
CA GLU A 118 -19.83 7.67 -7.91
C GLU A 118 -18.76 6.56 -7.94
N ILE A 119 -18.04 6.42 -9.06
CA ILE A 119 -16.89 5.48 -9.18
C ILE A 119 -15.79 5.82 -8.19
N THR A 120 -15.54 7.10 -7.96
CA THR A 120 -14.44 7.55 -7.12
C THR A 120 -14.82 7.45 -5.63
N LEU A 121 -16.07 7.73 -5.29
CA LEU A 121 -16.63 7.50 -3.95
C LEU A 121 -16.59 6.02 -3.56
N SER A 122 -16.92 5.10 -4.48
CA SER A 122 -16.84 3.66 -4.20
C SER A 122 -15.42 3.18 -3.86
N ARG A 123 -14.41 3.99 -4.19
CA ARG A 123 -12.98 3.76 -3.89
C ARG A 123 -12.48 4.57 -2.70
N GLY A 124 -13.38 5.24 -1.96
CA GLY A 124 -13.03 6.11 -0.84
C GLY A 124 -12.30 7.39 -1.26
N GLY A 125 -12.65 7.96 -2.41
CA GLY A 125 -12.04 9.21 -2.91
C GLY A 125 -10.67 9.02 -3.57
N LYS A 126 -10.37 7.80 -4.04
CA LYS A 126 -9.06 7.40 -4.56
C LYS A 126 -9.11 6.99 -6.04
N THR A 127 -7.95 7.03 -6.70
CA THR A 127 -7.78 6.48 -8.05
C THR A 127 -7.98 4.97 -8.07
N ARG A 128 -7.99 4.37 -9.26
CA ARG A 128 -8.08 2.91 -9.42
C ARG A 128 -6.90 2.18 -8.74
N GLU A 129 -5.74 2.82 -8.70
CA GLU A 129 -4.49 2.32 -8.11
C GLU A 129 -4.41 2.59 -6.60
N GLY A 130 -5.45 3.19 -6.00
CA GLY A 130 -5.50 3.49 -4.57
C GLY A 130 -4.76 4.78 -4.17
N THR A 131 -4.40 5.64 -5.12
CA THR A 131 -3.75 6.93 -4.85
C THR A 131 -4.78 8.00 -4.48
N ILE A 132 -4.43 8.90 -3.55
CA ILE A 132 -5.28 10.05 -3.18
C ILE A 132 -5.37 11.00 -4.37
N ILE A 133 -6.59 11.47 -4.68
CA ILE A 133 -6.80 12.45 -5.75
C ILE A 133 -6.59 13.85 -5.18
N GLU A 134 -5.40 14.41 -5.39
CA GLU A 134 -5.06 15.75 -4.90
C GLU A 134 -5.75 16.88 -5.69
N ASN A 135 -5.97 16.67 -6.99
CA ASN A 135 -6.63 17.61 -7.90
C ASN A 135 -7.86 16.96 -8.53
N TRP A 136 -8.98 16.99 -7.79
CA TRP A 136 -10.23 16.39 -8.23
C TRP A 136 -10.83 17.10 -9.44
N LYS A 137 -10.72 18.44 -9.53
CA LYS A 137 -11.20 19.25 -10.66
C LYS A 137 -10.54 18.80 -11.98
N GLY A 138 -9.21 18.68 -11.99
CA GLY A 138 -8.50 18.18 -13.16
C GLY A 138 -8.76 16.69 -13.45
N ALA A 139 -9.05 15.89 -12.43
CA ALA A 139 -9.37 14.48 -12.61
C ALA A 139 -10.74 14.28 -13.28
N VAL A 140 -11.77 15.01 -12.84
CA VAL A 140 -13.11 14.92 -13.43
C VAL A 140 -13.12 15.48 -14.85
N THR A 141 -12.46 16.59 -15.13
CA THR A 141 -12.35 17.15 -16.50
C THR A 141 -11.76 16.12 -17.47
N ARG A 142 -10.61 15.51 -17.12
CA ARG A 142 -9.97 14.49 -17.98
C ARG A 142 -10.87 13.26 -18.18
N TYR A 143 -11.62 12.87 -17.15
CA TYR A 143 -12.54 11.75 -17.25
C TYR A 143 -13.69 12.05 -18.22
N VAL A 144 -14.34 13.20 -18.07
CA VAL A 144 -15.44 13.64 -18.93
C VAL A 144 -14.98 13.74 -20.38
N GLU A 145 -13.84 14.40 -20.64
CA GLU A 145 -13.25 14.50 -21.98
C GLU A 145 -12.95 13.13 -22.60
N ALA A 146 -12.38 12.20 -21.82
CA ALA A 146 -12.08 10.86 -22.30
C ALA A 146 -13.34 10.06 -22.60
N ARG A 147 -14.40 10.20 -21.78
CA ARG A 147 -15.69 9.52 -22.01
C ARG A 147 -16.40 10.06 -23.24
N LEU A 148 -16.45 11.38 -23.43
CA LEU A 148 -17.01 12.00 -24.63
C LEU A 148 -16.31 11.50 -25.90
N LYS A 149 -14.97 11.49 -25.92
CA LYS A 149 -14.19 10.95 -27.05
C LYS A 149 -14.50 9.48 -27.34
N ASN A 150 -14.76 8.67 -26.31
CA ASN A 150 -15.12 7.26 -26.49
C ASN A 150 -16.56 7.09 -26.99
N ILE A 151 -17.49 7.93 -26.55
CA ILE A 151 -18.87 7.94 -27.03
C ILE A 151 -18.90 8.34 -28.52
N GLU A 152 -18.20 9.41 -28.89
CA GLU A 152 -18.07 9.86 -30.29
C GLU A 152 -17.46 8.80 -31.22
N LYS A 153 -16.53 7.99 -30.71
CA LYS A 153 -15.95 6.87 -31.46
C LYS A 153 -16.90 5.68 -31.60
N ALA A 154 -17.82 5.49 -30.66
CA ALA A 154 -18.78 4.39 -30.70
C ALA A 154 -19.99 4.69 -31.60
N THR A 155 -20.27 5.97 -31.86
CA THR A 155 -21.34 6.43 -32.77
C THR A 155 -20.88 6.66 -34.22
N LYS A 156 -19.59 6.56 -34.52
CA LYS A 156 -19.03 6.57 -35.87
C LYS A 156 -18.74 5.16 -36.36
#